data_AF-A0A158K173-F1
#
_entry.id   AF-A0A158K173-F1
#
_cell.length_a   1.000
_cell.length_b   1.000
_cell.length_c   1.000
_cell.angle_alpha   90.00
_cell.angle_beta   90.00
_cell.angle_gamma   90.00
#
_symmetry.space_group_name_H-M   'P 1'
#
loop_
_entity.id
_entity.type
_entity.pdbx_description
1 polymer ?
#
loop_
_entity_poly.entity_id
_entity_poly.type
_entity_poly.pdbx_seq_one_letter_code
_entity_poly.pdbx_strand_id
1 'polypeptide(L)'
;MLFLPQSVSVTFQGQTSCAANSFNGYHSSNGNVLYVVIPTCSVPTTTPYGIVLNTLTVVCSHELSEIITDPSGGSGWTDSNTNPRDEIGDICQGTGYPQFQLSPVGNVQTSGGQTFQVQAIWSQIQNNCVFGPEVGFSALDLPTAVYGGQPVSGTLFLSDPVPALPVAGATISLSTNNAAATFNSSTVIVPPGTSTAPITASTVAVADATVVTATAKLGAQTVQQSLTVLSPAIAAFKYVPASAQGYQYPPNAPQGSLTLNVTAAAGGLNVSIVSSEPLLVVPIPDIVPIPAGAVSPIEAFYLQVDPAGVTTPVTLTASVSGSAIPFTFEVLAGGPSNIVVKSLTLSPSTVTGGSTSFAHFTLAAAVGPGGATSR
;
A
#
# COMPACT_ATOMS: atom_id res chain seq x y z
N MET A 1 15.44 -44.46 -15.92
CA MET A 1 16.03 -45.01 -14.68
C MET A 1 15.84 -46.51 -14.67
N LEU A 2 16.82 -47.26 -14.19
CA LEU A 2 16.79 -48.71 -14.04
C LEU A 2 16.77 -49.04 -12.55
N PHE A 3 15.69 -49.67 -12.10
CA PHE A 3 15.55 -50.16 -10.72
C PHE A 3 16.00 -51.61 -10.67
N LEU A 4 16.96 -51.92 -9.79
CA LEU A 4 17.49 -53.27 -9.64
C LEU A 4 17.02 -53.87 -8.31
N PRO A 5 16.58 -55.15 -8.32
CA PRO A 5 16.17 -55.82 -7.09
C PRO A 5 17.36 -56.06 -6.17
N GLN A 6 17.08 -56.33 -4.89
CA GLN A 6 18.11 -56.54 -3.85
C GLN A 6 19.08 -57.69 -4.15
N SER A 7 18.69 -58.65 -5.01
CA SER A 7 19.54 -59.76 -5.44
C SER A 7 20.59 -59.38 -6.49
N VAL A 8 20.59 -58.13 -6.97
CA VAL A 8 21.50 -57.66 -8.03
C VAL A 8 22.41 -56.56 -7.47
N SER A 9 23.71 -56.82 -7.48
CA SER A 9 24.75 -55.81 -7.23
C SER A 9 25.38 -55.37 -8.54
N VAL A 10 25.73 -54.09 -8.64
CA VAL A 10 26.42 -53.50 -9.79
C VAL A 10 27.77 -52.91 -9.35
N THR A 11 28.74 -52.91 -10.26
CA THR A 11 30.06 -52.34 -10.02
C THR A 11 30.22 -51.07 -10.85
N PHE A 12 30.64 -49.99 -10.22
CA PHE A 12 30.93 -48.71 -10.86
C PHE A 12 32.19 -48.10 -10.24
N GLN A 13 33.12 -47.66 -11.08
CA GLN A 13 34.43 -47.10 -10.65
C GLN A 13 35.18 -47.93 -9.58
N GLY A 14 35.09 -49.26 -9.65
CA GLY A 14 35.74 -50.16 -8.69
C GLY A 14 35.02 -50.31 -7.34
N GLN A 15 33.90 -49.62 -7.14
CA GLN A 15 33.00 -49.76 -6.00
C GLN A 15 31.84 -50.71 -6.33
N THR A 16 31.31 -51.39 -5.32
CA THR A 16 30.14 -52.29 -5.45
C THR A 16 28.93 -51.65 -4.80
N SER A 17 27.82 -51.53 -5.53
CA SER A 17 26.58 -50.91 -5.03
C SER A 17 26.16 -51.48 -3.67
N CYS A 18 25.67 -50.62 -2.77
CA CYS A 18 25.14 -51.00 -1.46
C CYS A 18 26.16 -51.65 -0.50
N ALA A 19 27.45 -51.63 -0.83
CA ALA A 19 28.51 -51.97 0.12
C ALA A 19 28.78 -50.81 1.08
N ALA A 20 29.43 -51.10 2.21
CA ALA A 20 29.87 -50.06 3.14
C ALA A 20 30.80 -49.06 2.44
N ASN A 21 30.54 -47.76 2.61
CA ASN A 21 31.29 -46.66 1.99
C ASN A 21 31.32 -46.69 0.45
N SER A 22 30.25 -47.20 -0.15
CA SER A 22 29.98 -47.23 -1.58
C SER A 22 28.79 -46.35 -1.97
N PHE A 23 28.30 -46.51 -3.19
CA PHE A 23 27.16 -45.78 -3.74
C PHE A 23 25.85 -46.57 -3.60
N ASN A 24 24.73 -45.84 -3.50
CA ASN A 24 23.36 -46.39 -3.46
C ASN A 24 22.59 -46.15 -4.76
N GLY A 25 23.16 -45.34 -5.65
CA GLY A 25 22.70 -45.03 -7.00
C GLY A 25 23.91 -44.56 -7.79
N TYR A 26 23.77 -44.48 -9.11
CA TYR A 26 24.67 -43.68 -9.93
C TYR A 26 23.95 -43.30 -11.22
N HIS A 27 24.40 -42.22 -11.84
CA HIS A 27 24.05 -41.87 -13.20
C HIS A 27 25.24 -41.97 -14.14
N SER A 28 24.97 -42.21 -15.42
CA SER A 28 26.00 -42.29 -16.46
C SER A 28 25.38 -42.17 -17.85
N SER A 29 26.23 -42.22 -18.89
CA SER A 29 25.79 -42.21 -20.28
C SER A 29 26.58 -43.20 -21.13
N ASN A 30 25.95 -43.68 -22.21
CA ASN A 30 26.62 -44.48 -23.24
C ASN A 30 26.84 -43.70 -24.55
N GLY A 31 26.86 -42.36 -24.47
CA GLY A 31 26.98 -41.45 -25.60
C GLY A 31 25.66 -41.09 -26.28
N ASN A 32 24.64 -41.96 -26.25
CA ASN A 32 23.33 -41.69 -26.85
C ASN A 32 22.18 -41.70 -25.83
N VAL A 33 22.36 -42.38 -24.70
CA VAL A 33 21.34 -42.55 -23.67
C VAL A 33 21.94 -42.19 -22.32
N LEU A 34 21.29 -41.24 -21.65
CA LEU A 34 21.50 -40.95 -20.24
C LEU A 34 20.71 -41.95 -19.41
N TYR A 35 21.33 -42.55 -18.41
CA TYR A 35 20.68 -43.50 -17.54
C TYR A 35 21.10 -43.34 -16.08
N VAL A 36 20.15 -43.64 -15.21
CA VAL A 36 20.35 -43.73 -13.76
C VAL A 36 20.10 -45.17 -13.36
N VAL A 37 20.97 -45.74 -12.52
CA VAL A 37 20.82 -47.07 -11.94
C VAL A 37 20.59 -46.95 -10.44
N ILE A 38 19.46 -47.49 -9.97
CA ILE A 38 19.04 -47.45 -8.58
C ILE A 38 18.92 -48.89 -8.04
N PRO A 39 19.98 -49.42 -7.42
CA PRO A 39 19.92 -50.71 -6.73
C PRO A 39 19.12 -50.63 -5.43
N THR A 40 18.31 -51.66 -5.16
CA THR A 40 17.60 -51.79 -3.88
C THR A 40 18.57 -52.31 -2.82
N CYS A 41 19.15 -51.42 -2.01
CA CYS A 41 20.10 -51.81 -0.97
C CYS A 41 19.44 -52.60 0.17
N SER A 42 20.22 -53.52 0.76
CA SER A 42 19.73 -54.39 1.82
C SER A 42 19.28 -53.60 3.05
N VAL A 43 17.97 -53.62 3.30
CA VAL A 43 17.37 -53.22 4.56
C VAL A 43 17.00 -54.47 5.37
N PRO A 44 16.91 -54.40 6.71
CA PRO A 44 16.35 -55.50 7.50
C PRO A 44 15.00 -55.94 6.93
N THR A 45 14.73 -57.24 6.87
CA THR A 45 13.48 -57.79 6.28
C THR A 45 12.21 -57.35 7.01
N THR A 46 12.34 -56.83 8.23
CA THR A 46 11.27 -56.24 9.04
C THR A 46 11.04 -54.76 8.75
N THR A 47 11.80 -54.16 7.83
CA THR A 47 11.69 -52.74 7.48
C THR A 47 10.36 -52.50 6.73
N PRO A 48 9.49 -51.61 7.23
CA PRO A 48 8.26 -51.26 6.55
C PRO A 48 8.53 -50.81 5.11
N TYR A 49 7.66 -51.23 4.18
CA TYR A 49 7.78 -50.87 2.76
C TYR A 49 7.89 -49.36 2.52
N GLY A 50 7.22 -48.54 3.34
CA GLY A 50 7.31 -47.08 3.29
C GLY A 50 8.72 -46.53 3.53
N ILE A 51 9.53 -47.20 4.36
CA ILE A 51 10.93 -46.79 4.60
C ILE A 51 11.80 -47.14 3.38
N VAL A 52 11.58 -48.31 2.76
CA VAL A 52 12.30 -48.69 1.53
C VAL A 52 12.02 -47.72 0.39
N LEU A 53 10.75 -47.38 0.22
CA LEU A 53 10.31 -46.44 -0.81
C LEU A 53 10.86 -45.03 -0.58
N ASN A 54 10.94 -44.58 0.68
CA ASN A 54 11.59 -43.32 1.03
C ASN A 54 13.07 -43.32 0.65
N THR A 55 13.83 -44.35 1.04
CA THR A 55 15.26 -44.44 0.67
C THR A 55 15.45 -44.41 -0.85
N LEU A 56 14.64 -45.18 -1.59
CA LEU A 56 14.69 -45.20 -3.04
C LEU A 56 14.37 -43.83 -3.65
N THR A 57 13.33 -43.16 -3.16
CA THR A 57 12.90 -41.86 -3.72
C THR A 57 13.91 -40.76 -3.46
N VAL A 58 14.62 -40.79 -2.33
CA VAL A 58 15.70 -39.83 -2.07
C VAL A 58 16.87 -40.06 -3.03
N VAL A 59 17.38 -41.29 -3.16
CA VAL A 59 18.47 -41.60 -4.12
C VAL A 59 18.03 -41.30 -5.56
N CYS A 60 16.79 -41.60 -5.91
CA CYS A 60 16.26 -41.27 -7.22
C CYS A 60 16.29 -39.76 -7.49
N SER A 61 15.85 -38.95 -6.54
CA SER A 61 15.83 -37.49 -6.70
C SER A 61 17.23 -36.89 -6.79
N HIS A 62 18.20 -37.45 -6.08
CA HIS A 62 19.61 -37.09 -6.16
C HIS A 62 20.13 -37.31 -7.59
N GLU A 63 20.14 -38.57 -8.02
CA GLU A 63 20.75 -38.98 -9.29
C GLU A 63 20.02 -38.41 -10.51
N LEU A 64 18.69 -38.26 -10.41
CA LEU A 64 17.91 -37.66 -11.49
C LEU A 64 18.23 -36.16 -11.65
N SER A 65 18.54 -35.47 -10.56
CA SER A 65 18.91 -34.05 -10.63
C SER A 65 20.30 -33.89 -11.20
N GLU A 66 21.24 -34.72 -10.75
CA GLU A 66 22.63 -34.68 -11.21
C GLU A 66 22.75 -35.06 -12.67
N ILE A 67 22.11 -36.13 -13.15
CA ILE A 67 22.19 -36.50 -14.58
C ILE A 67 21.66 -35.41 -15.53
N ILE A 68 20.78 -34.52 -15.05
CA ILE A 68 20.29 -33.37 -15.84
C ILE A 68 21.35 -32.27 -15.92
N THR A 69 22.14 -32.08 -14.87
CA THR A 69 23.13 -30.99 -14.76
C THR A 69 24.55 -31.41 -15.12
N ASP A 70 24.92 -32.67 -14.91
CA ASP A 70 26.14 -33.34 -15.36
C ASP A 70 25.83 -34.72 -15.98
N PRO A 71 25.38 -34.77 -17.24
CA PRO A 71 24.96 -36.01 -17.89
C PRO A 71 26.07 -37.05 -18.10
N SER A 72 27.33 -36.64 -18.06
CA SER A 72 28.48 -37.54 -18.22
C SER A 72 29.61 -37.15 -17.27
N GLY A 73 29.40 -37.35 -15.97
CA GLY A 73 30.40 -37.37 -14.89
C GLY A 73 31.66 -36.56 -15.15
N GLY A 74 31.59 -35.27 -14.86
CA GLY A 74 32.65 -34.26 -15.05
C GLY A 74 32.51 -33.43 -16.34
N SER A 75 31.43 -33.57 -17.09
CA SER A 75 31.21 -32.90 -18.38
C SER A 75 30.27 -31.69 -18.30
N GLY A 76 29.45 -31.65 -17.26
CA GLY A 76 28.46 -30.62 -17.02
C GLY A 76 28.79 -29.78 -15.79
N TRP A 77 27.76 -29.39 -15.06
CA TRP A 77 27.91 -28.50 -13.92
C TRP A 77 28.39 -29.26 -12.69
N THR A 78 29.49 -28.80 -12.12
CA THR A 78 30.00 -29.16 -10.79
C THR A 78 30.44 -27.88 -10.09
N ASP A 79 30.35 -27.82 -8.76
CA ASP A 79 30.85 -26.65 -8.03
C ASP A 79 32.39 -26.69 -8.00
N SER A 80 33.02 -25.71 -8.65
CA SER A 80 34.48 -25.58 -8.67
C SER A 80 35.07 -25.20 -7.31
N ASN A 81 34.24 -24.78 -6.35
CA ASN A 81 34.68 -24.34 -5.02
C ASN A 81 34.70 -25.47 -3.99
N THR A 82 34.14 -26.64 -4.29
CA THR A 82 34.25 -27.82 -3.44
C THR A 82 35.42 -28.72 -3.88
N ASN A 83 35.88 -29.59 -2.97
CA ASN A 83 36.98 -30.52 -3.22
C ASN A 83 36.67 -31.91 -2.65
N PRO A 84 36.42 -32.93 -3.50
CA PRO A 84 36.34 -32.88 -4.97
C PRO A 84 35.19 -31.97 -5.43
N ARG A 85 35.22 -31.50 -6.69
CA ARG A 85 34.12 -30.68 -7.22
C ARG A 85 32.83 -31.51 -7.16
N ASP A 86 31.84 -30.99 -6.45
CA ASP A 86 30.63 -31.75 -6.12
C ASP A 86 29.49 -31.36 -7.06
N GLU A 87 28.67 -32.34 -7.41
CA GLU A 87 27.42 -32.15 -8.16
C GLU A 87 26.31 -31.60 -7.23
N ILE A 88 25.20 -31.14 -7.81
CA ILE A 88 24.14 -30.47 -7.05
C ILE A 88 23.48 -31.33 -5.96
N GLY A 89 23.48 -32.66 -6.11
CA GLY A 89 22.99 -33.60 -5.11
C GLY A 89 24.05 -33.85 -4.05
N ASP A 90 25.29 -34.11 -4.46
CA ASP A 90 26.46 -34.33 -3.60
C ASP A 90 26.71 -33.18 -2.61
N ILE A 91 26.65 -31.93 -3.07
CA ILE A 91 26.77 -30.73 -2.21
C ILE A 91 25.77 -30.81 -1.04
N CYS A 92 24.55 -31.25 -1.35
CA CYS A 92 23.45 -31.34 -0.40
C CYS A 92 23.36 -32.67 0.33
N GLN A 93 24.26 -33.61 0.06
CA GLN A 93 24.41 -34.83 0.83
C GLN A 93 25.35 -34.61 2.03
N GLY A 94 26.39 -33.79 1.85
CA GLY A 94 27.38 -33.44 2.87
C GLY A 94 28.37 -34.56 3.22
N THR A 95 29.57 -34.19 3.67
CA THR A 95 30.60 -35.16 4.09
C THR A 95 30.34 -35.66 5.51
N GLY A 96 30.08 -36.96 5.69
CA GLY A 96 30.04 -37.60 7.02
C GLY A 96 28.70 -38.21 7.44
N TYR A 97 27.69 -38.19 6.58
CA TYR A 97 26.45 -38.92 6.84
C TYR A 97 26.65 -40.41 6.53
N PRO A 98 26.27 -41.35 7.42
CA PRO A 98 26.12 -42.73 7.02
C PRO A 98 25.12 -42.78 5.86
N GLN A 99 25.40 -43.63 4.86
CA GLN A 99 24.73 -43.78 3.56
C GLN A 99 23.17 -43.77 3.54
N PHE A 100 22.51 -43.73 4.69
CA PHE A 100 21.07 -43.75 4.87
C PHE A 100 20.45 -42.45 5.43
N GLN A 101 21.25 -41.40 5.71
CA GLN A 101 20.72 -40.08 6.08
C GLN A 101 21.21 -39.01 5.10
N LEU A 102 20.64 -39.03 3.90
CA LEU A 102 20.72 -37.92 2.96
C LEU A 102 20.03 -36.71 3.63
N SER A 103 20.67 -35.54 3.65
CA SER A 103 20.16 -34.37 4.39
C SER A 103 20.61 -33.07 3.73
N PRO A 104 19.70 -32.19 3.29
CA PRO A 104 18.29 -32.15 3.70
C PRO A 104 17.36 -33.05 2.87
N VAL A 105 16.48 -33.80 3.55
CA VAL A 105 15.39 -34.57 2.92
C VAL A 105 14.05 -33.97 3.30
N GLY A 106 13.16 -33.90 2.31
CA GLY A 106 11.86 -33.25 2.40
C GLY A 106 10.76 -34.21 1.97
N ASN A 107 9.57 -34.03 2.52
CA ASN A 107 8.42 -34.83 2.11
C ASN A 107 7.67 -34.17 0.95
N VAL A 108 7.41 -34.92 -0.11
CA VAL A 108 6.56 -34.52 -1.23
C VAL A 108 5.28 -35.35 -1.18
N GLN A 109 4.13 -34.69 -1.21
CA GLN A 109 2.84 -35.36 -1.35
C GLN A 109 2.38 -35.38 -2.81
N THR A 110 1.94 -36.55 -3.25
CA THR A 110 1.23 -36.71 -4.53
C THR A 110 -0.21 -36.24 -4.42
N SER A 111 -0.87 -36.02 -5.56
CA SER A 111 -2.29 -35.68 -5.64
C SER A 111 -3.21 -36.73 -4.99
N GLY A 112 -2.75 -37.97 -4.86
CA GLY A 112 -3.44 -39.05 -4.13
C GLY A 112 -3.22 -39.04 -2.61
N GLY A 113 -2.44 -38.11 -2.06
CA GLY A 113 -2.14 -37.99 -0.64
C GLY A 113 -1.00 -38.88 -0.13
N GLN A 114 -0.37 -39.70 -1.00
CA GLN A 114 0.84 -40.44 -0.62
C GLN A 114 2.03 -39.50 -0.48
N THR A 115 2.81 -39.71 0.58
CA THR A 115 3.99 -38.91 0.92
C THR A 115 5.26 -39.70 0.63
N PHE A 116 6.22 -39.07 -0.06
CA PHE A 116 7.54 -39.61 -0.39
C PHE A 116 8.63 -38.70 0.12
N GLN A 117 9.81 -39.25 0.39
CA GLN A 117 10.99 -38.46 0.75
C GLN A 117 11.87 -38.19 -0.46
N VAL A 118 12.28 -36.95 -0.65
CA VAL A 118 13.21 -36.54 -1.72
C VAL A 118 14.34 -35.72 -1.14
N GLN A 119 15.47 -35.66 -1.85
CA GLN A 119 16.61 -34.85 -1.46
C GLN A 119 16.42 -33.39 -1.92
N ALA A 120 16.86 -32.44 -1.08
CA ALA A 120 17.05 -31.07 -1.49
C ALA A 120 18.28 -30.96 -2.40
N ILE A 121 18.20 -30.10 -3.41
CA ILE A 121 19.23 -29.95 -4.43
C ILE A 121 19.84 -28.55 -4.34
N TRP A 122 21.14 -28.43 -4.61
CA TRP A 122 21.83 -27.16 -4.53
C TRP A 122 21.29 -26.15 -5.56
N SER A 123 20.93 -24.97 -5.09
CA SER A 123 20.54 -23.82 -5.91
C SER A 123 21.57 -22.72 -5.75
N GLN A 124 22.24 -22.34 -6.84
CA GLN A 124 23.18 -21.20 -6.84
C GLN A 124 22.46 -19.89 -6.52
N ILE A 125 21.24 -19.71 -7.03
CA ILE A 125 20.46 -18.48 -6.84
C ILE A 125 20.07 -18.33 -5.37
N GLN A 126 19.65 -19.42 -4.73
CA GLN A 126 19.25 -19.42 -3.33
C GLN A 126 20.43 -19.67 -2.38
N ASN A 127 21.62 -19.97 -2.92
CA ASN A 127 22.85 -20.32 -2.20
C ASN A 127 22.61 -21.33 -1.06
N ASN A 128 21.78 -22.33 -1.33
CA ASN A 128 21.33 -23.31 -0.35
C ASN A 128 20.76 -24.57 -1.03
N CYS A 129 20.60 -25.64 -0.26
CA CYS A 129 19.88 -26.86 -0.66
C CYS A 129 18.36 -26.65 -0.54
N VAL A 130 17.64 -26.81 -1.66
CA VAL A 130 16.20 -26.48 -1.75
C VAL A 130 15.38 -27.60 -2.42
N PHE A 131 14.07 -27.62 -2.16
CA PHE A 131 13.13 -28.60 -2.72
C PHE A 131 12.35 -28.11 -3.95
N GLY A 132 12.60 -26.89 -4.41
CA GLY A 132 11.83 -26.27 -5.48
C GLY A 132 12.46 -24.96 -5.97
N PRO A 133 11.90 -24.38 -7.04
CA PRO A 133 12.40 -23.11 -7.59
C PRO A 133 12.30 -21.99 -6.56
N GLU A 134 13.08 -20.93 -6.77
CA GLU A 134 12.93 -19.71 -5.99
C GLU A 134 11.52 -19.15 -6.20
N VAL A 135 10.78 -18.99 -5.10
CA VAL A 135 9.42 -18.45 -5.16
C VAL A 135 9.51 -16.98 -5.56
N GLY A 136 8.86 -16.61 -6.66
CA GLY A 136 8.86 -15.24 -7.16
C GLY A 136 7.69 -14.40 -6.66
N PHE A 137 7.73 -13.08 -6.89
CA PHE A 137 6.53 -12.24 -6.77
C PHE A 137 5.65 -12.37 -8.02
N SER A 138 4.33 -12.41 -7.81
CA SER A 138 3.36 -12.21 -8.91
C SER A 138 2.69 -10.84 -8.81
N ALA A 139 2.37 -10.37 -7.60
CA ALA A 139 1.82 -9.04 -7.39
C ALA A 139 2.03 -8.52 -5.96
N LEU A 140 2.07 -7.19 -5.84
CA LEU A 140 1.74 -6.47 -4.62
C LEU A 140 0.43 -5.74 -4.94
N ASP A 141 -0.64 -6.01 -4.18
CA ASP A 141 -1.97 -5.45 -4.43
C ASP A 141 -2.44 -4.59 -3.25
N LEU A 142 -2.48 -3.29 -3.49
CA LEU A 142 -2.93 -2.21 -2.64
C LEU A 142 -3.92 -1.35 -3.46
N PRO A 143 -4.83 -0.62 -2.81
CA PRO A 143 -5.63 0.40 -3.46
C PRO A 143 -4.75 1.41 -4.22
N THR A 144 -5.24 1.93 -5.34
CA THR A 144 -4.51 2.95 -6.12
C THR A 144 -4.52 4.31 -5.44
N ALA A 145 -5.55 4.61 -4.65
CA ALA A 145 -5.66 5.85 -3.90
C ALA A 145 -6.50 5.69 -2.63
N VAL A 146 -6.14 6.42 -1.56
CA VAL A 146 -6.88 6.53 -0.30
C VAL A 146 -6.74 7.94 0.26
N TYR A 147 -7.71 8.43 1.03
CA TYR A 147 -7.53 9.67 1.78
C TYR A 147 -6.57 9.47 2.96
N GLY A 148 -5.71 10.47 3.21
CA GLY A 148 -4.81 10.43 4.36
C GLY A 148 -5.55 10.29 5.70
N GLY A 149 -4.97 9.53 6.62
CA GLY A 149 -5.59 9.18 7.90
C GLY A 149 -6.48 7.94 7.86
N GLN A 150 -6.71 7.35 6.68
CA GLN A 150 -7.44 6.09 6.54
C GLN A 150 -6.49 4.88 6.51
N PRO A 151 -6.92 3.71 7.01
CA PRO A 151 -6.14 2.49 6.91
C PRO A 151 -6.10 1.98 5.47
N VAL A 152 -5.03 1.26 5.14
CA VAL A 152 -4.86 0.57 3.86
C VAL A 152 -4.81 -0.94 4.14
N SER A 153 -5.58 -1.70 3.37
CA SER A 153 -5.53 -3.16 3.35
C SER A 153 -5.20 -3.63 1.95
N GLY A 154 -4.32 -4.62 1.85
CA GLY A 154 -3.89 -5.21 0.60
C GLY A 154 -3.47 -6.67 0.76
N THR A 155 -3.02 -7.25 -0.34
CA THR A 155 -2.55 -8.64 -0.39
C THR A 155 -1.24 -8.71 -1.17
N LEU A 156 -0.29 -9.46 -0.62
CA LEU A 156 0.93 -9.84 -1.33
C LEU A 156 0.72 -11.19 -2.01
N PHE A 157 1.16 -11.32 -3.25
CA PHE A 157 1.08 -12.55 -4.03
C PHE A 157 2.47 -12.99 -4.51
N LEU A 158 2.73 -14.28 -4.33
CA LEU A 158 3.86 -15.00 -4.89
C LEU A 158 3.42 -15.75 -6.16
N SER A 159 4.37 -16.07 -7.04
CA SER A 159 4.11 -16.84 -8.27
C SER A 159 3.70 -18.28 -7.96
N ASP A 160 4.26 -18.83 -6.89
CA ASP A 160 4.10 -20.22 -6.50
C ASP A 160 3.92 -20.33 -4.98
N PRO A 161 3.30 -21.42 -4.48
CA PRO A 161 3.23 -21.67 -3.06
C PRO A 161 4.62 -21.80 -2.41
N VAL A 162 4.79 -21.23 -1.22
CA VAL A 162 6.00 -21.43 -0.41
C VAL A 162 6.17 -22.92 -0.11
N PRO A 163 7.37 -23.52 -0.30
CA PRO A 163 7.60 -24.93 0.00
C PRO A 163 7.14 -25.31 1.42
N ALA A 164 6.42 -26.44 1.52
CA ALA A 164 5.78 -26.86 2.76
C ALA A 164 6.77 -27.34 3.86
N LEU A 165 8.04 -27.58 3.53
CA LEU A 165 9.04 -28.17 4.42
C LEU A 165 10.47 -27.67 4.10
N PRO A 166 11.37 -27.47 5.10
CA PRO A 166 11.18 -27.35 6.54
C PRO A 166 11.40 -25.89 6.97
N VAL A 167 10.59 -24.96 6.46
CA VAL A 167 10.78 -23.50 6.67
C VAL A 167 9.59 -22.87 7.39
N ALA A 168 9.85 -21.82 8.17
CA ALA A 168 8.86 -21.01 8.90
C ALA A 168 7.97 -20.12 7.99
N GLY A 169 7.87 -20.44 6.70
CA GLY A 169 7.30 -19.58 5.66
C GLY A 169 8.34 -18.70 4.96
N ALA A 170 7.90 -17.90 3.98
CA ALA A 170 8.75 -16.92 3.32
C ALA A 170 8.62 -15.56 4.02
N THR A 171 9.73 -15.06 4.57
CA THR A 171 9.78 -13.73 5.18
C THR A 171 10.00 -12.67 4.10
N ILE A 172 9.05 -11.74 4.01
CA ILE A 172 9.04 -10.64 3.04
C ILE A 172 9.26 -9.35 3.79
N SER A 173 10.25 -8.56 3.38
CA SER A 173 10.44 -7.20 3.93
C SER A 173 9.57 -6.20 3.17
N LEU A 174 8.96 -5.27 3.91
CA LEU A 174 8.02 -4.27 3.42
C LEU A 174 8.55 -2.87 3.75
N SER A 175 8.49 -1.95 2.79
CA SER A 175 8.90 -0.57 2.98
C SER A 175 8.12 0.38 2.07
N THR A 176 8.07 1.65 2.46
CA THR A 176 7.55 2.75 1.64
C THR A 176 8.62 3.81 1.48
N ASN A 177 8.59 4.57 0.38
CA ASN A 177 9.54 5.66 0.14
C ASN A 177 9.14 6.99 0.77
N ASN A 178 7.96 7.08 1.38
CA ASN A 178 7.40 8.32 1.92
C ASN A 178 6.50 8.01 3.13
N ALA A 179 6.68 8.77 4.20
CA ALA A 179 5.96 8.59 5.47
C ALA A 179 4.44 8.87 5.39
N ALA A 180 3.94 9.43 4.28
CA ALA A 180 2.51 9.59 4.01
C ALA A 180 1.73 8.25 4.12
N ALA A 181 2.39 7.13 3.83
CA ALA A 181 1.89 5.79 4.13
C ALA A 181 3.02 4.92 4.69
N THR A 182 2.76 4.17 5.76
CA THR A 182 3.74 3.28 6.40
C THR A 182 3.09 1.93 6.68
N PHE A 183 3.75 0.83 6.31
CA PHE A 183 3.27 -0.51 6.66
C PHE A 183 3.23 -0.69 8.18
N ASN A 184 2.17 -1.37 8.66
CA ASN A 184 1.99 -1.62 10.10
C ASN A 184 3.05 -2.60 10.64
N SER A 185 3.67 -3.38 9.75
CA SER A 185 4.84 -4.21 10.02
C SER A 185 5.84 -4.07 8.88
N SER A 186 7.13 -3.99 9.20
CA SER A 186 8.21 -4.00 8.21
C SER A 186 8.46 -5.37 7.60
N THR A 187 7.80 -6.41 8.10
CA THR A 187 7.87 -7.76 7.55
C THR A 187 6.50 -8.45 7.54
N VAL A 188 6.30 -9.34 6.58
CA VAL A 188 5.16 -10.27 6.54
C VAL A 188 5.68 -11.67 6.22
N ILE A 189 5.05 -12.69 6.81
CA ILE A 189 5.36 -14.09 6.54
C ILE A 189 4.28 -14.65 5.62
N VAL A 190 4.68 -15.20 4.47
CA VAL A 190 3.81 -16.04 3.66
C VAL A 190 3.92 -17.48 4.17
N PRO A 191 2.83 -18.07 4.72
CA PRO A 191 2.88 -19.40 5.31
C PRO A 191 3.29 -20.50 4.31
N PRO A 192 3.94 -21.59 4.79
CA PRO A 192 4.21 -22.77 3.98
C PRO A 192 2.93 -23.31 3.30
N GLY A 193 3.05 -23.76 2.06
CA GLY A 193 1.95 -24.27 1.24
C GLY A 193 1.02 -23.20 0.69
N THR A 194 1.27 -21.91 0.94
CA THR A 194 0.45 -20.80 0.44
C THR A 194 1.27 -19.85 -0.42
N SER A 195 0.59 -19.06 -1.26
CA SER A 195 1.21 -18.07 -2.15
C SER A 195 0.81 -16.63 -1.81
N THR A 196 0.10 -16.40 -0.70
CA THR A 196 -0.46 -15.08 -0.37
C THR A 196 -0.35 -14.74 1.10
N ALA A 197 -0.18 -13.45 1.40
CA ALA A 197 -0.30 -12.93 2.76
C ALA A 197 -0.99 -11.56 2.80
N PRO A 198 -1.86 -11.29 3.79
CA PRO A 198 -2.45 -9.98 3.96
C PRO A 198 -1.41 -8.98 4.45
N ILE A 199 -1.53 -7.74 3.98
CA ILE A 199 -0.69 -6.62 4.40
C ILE A 199 -1.57 -5.44 4.79
N THR A 200 -1.11 -4.67 5.77
CA THR A 200 -1.79 -3.46 6.23
C THR A 200 -0.81 -2.31 6.36
N ALA A 201 -1.28 -1.12 6.05
CA ALA A 201 -0.54 0.13 6.23
C ALA A 201 -1.44 1.20 6.83
N SER A 202 -0.83 2.16 7.49
CA SER A 202 -1.47 3.35 8.02
C SER A 202 -1.06 4.54 7.18
N THR A 203 -1.99 5.47 6.93
CA THR A 203 -1.70 6.73 6.26
C THR A 203 -1.84 7.90 7.21
N VAL A 204 -1.16 9.00 6.91
CA VAL A 204 -1.33 10.28 7.61
C VAL A 204 -1.99 11.28 6.69
N ALA A 205 -2.71 12.25 7.26
CA ALA A 205 -3.28 13.35 6.50
C ALA A 205 -2.15 14.16 5.83
N VAL A 206 -2.31 14.45 4.55
CA VAL A 206 -1.35 15.20 3.71
C VAL A 206 -1.99 16.48 3.18
N ALA A 207 -1.23 17.56 3.07
CA ALA A 207 -1.73 18.84 2.57
C ALA A 207 -2.04 18.77 1.06
N ASP A 208 -1.21 18.04 0.32
CA ASP A 208 -1.35 17.80 -1.11
C ASP A 208 -1.29 16.29 -1.41
N ALA A 209 -1.96 15.88 -2.49
CA ALA A 209 -1.95 14.49 -2.92
C ALA A 209 -0.51 14.00 -3.13
N THR A 210 -0.15 12.92 -2.43
CA THR A 210 1.21 12.41 -2.35
C THR A 210 1.27 10.99 -2.89
N VAL A 211 2.10 10.75 -3.90
CA VAL A 211 2.35 9.40 -4.43
C VAL A 211 3.40 8.70 -3.58
N VAL A 212 3.04 7.55 -3.03
CA VAL A 212 3.90 6.67 -2.24
C VAL A 212 4.19 5.41 -3.05
N THR A 213 5.46 5.01 -3.11
CA THR A 213 5.87 3.73 -3.68
C THR A 213 6.04 2.73 -2.55
N ALA A 214 5.16 1.74 -2.50
CA ALA A 214 5.27 0.57 -1.64
C ALA A 214 6.19 -0.46 -2.29
N THR A 215 7.08 -1.06 -1.51
CA THR A 215 8.07 -2.02 -1.96
C THR A 215 8.04 -3.27 -1.07
N ALA A 216 7.94 -4.44 -1.68
CA ALA A 216 8.13 -5.73 -1.03
C ALA A 216 9.40 -6.41 -1.57
N LYS A 217 10.19 -7.03 -0.70
CA LYS A 217 11.41 -7.77 -1.08
C LYS A 217 11.47 -9.15 -0.45
N LEU A 218 11.88 -10.13 -1.27
CA LEU A 218 12.17 -11.52 -0.92
C LEU A 218 13.56 -11.84 -1.45
N GLY A 219 14.56 -11.94 -0.56
CA GLY A 219 15.96 -12.06 -1.00
C GLY A 219 16.38 -10.86 -1.88
N ALA A 220 16.84 -11.14 -3.09
CA ALA A 220 17.20 -10.12 -4.09
C ALA A 220 16.00 -9.62 -4.92
N GLN A 221 14.87 -10.33 -4.88
CA GLN A 221 13.68 -9.97 -5.66
C GLN A 221 12.96 -8.77 -5.05
N THR A 222 12.38 -7.94 -5.91
CA THR A 222 11.63 -6.75 -5.51
C THR A 222 10.38 -6.61 -6.36
N VAL A 223 9.24 -6.31 -5.74
CA VAL A 223 8.01 -5.85 -6.40
C VAL A 223 7.58 -4.53 -5.81
N GLN A 224 7.03 -3.65 -6.64
CA GLN A 224 6.59 -2.31 -6.25
C GLN A 224 5.18 -2.01 -6.72
N GLN A 225 4.48 -1.16 -5.97
CA GLN A 225 3.20 -0.59 -6.36
C GLN A 225 3.09 0.85 -5.87
N SER A 226 2.44 1.70 -6.68
CA SER A 226 2.14 3.08 -6.30
C SER A 226 0.79 3.17 -5.61
N LEU A 227 0.76 3.87 -4.48
CA LEU A 227 -0.42 4.27 -3.72
C LEU A 227 -0.46 5.80 -3.67
N THR A 228 -1.57 6.43 -4.07
CA THR A 228 -1.76 7.87 -3.92
C THR A 228 -2.49 8.18 -2.62
N VAL A 229 -1.83 8.87 -1.69
CA VAL A 229 -2.47 9.41 -0.48
C VAL A 229 -3.07 10.76 -0.84
N LEU A 230 -4.40 10.83 -0.88
CA LEU A 230 -5.17 12.02 -1.25
C LEU A 230 -5.22 13.02 -0.09
N SER A 231 -5.17 14.31 -0.44
CA SER A 231 -5.42 15.41 0.49
C SER A 231 -6.91 15.47 0.90
N PRO A 232 -7.24 16.13 2.02
CA PRO A 232 -8.62 16.35 2.42
C PRO A 232 -9.43 17.08 1.34
N ALA A 233 -10.66 16.62 1.12
CA ALA A 233 -11.62 17.26 0.22
C ALA A 233 -12.77 17.88 1.03
N ILE A 234 -13.45 18.87 0.45
CA ILE A 234 -14.65 19.46 1.06
C ILE A 234 -15.77 18.43 0.97
N ALA A 235 -16.36 18.06 2.09
CA ALA A 235 -17.50 17.15 2.15
C ALA A 235 -18.84 17.90 2.10
N ALA A 236 -18.92 19.05 2.78
CA ALA A 236 -20.10 19.91 2.75
C ALA A 236 -19.71 21.38 2.85
N PHE A 237 -20.44 22.21 2.11
CA PHE A 237 -20.38 23.67 2.17
C PHE A 237 -21.82 24.20 2.14
N LYS A 238 -22.23 24.88 3.21
CA LYS A 238 -23.64 25.25 3.42
C LYS A 238 -23.78 26.61 4.09
N TYR A 239 -24.72 27.40 3.57
CA TYR A 239 -25.19 28.63 4.18
C TYR A 239 -26.73 28.64 4.20
N VAL A 240 -27.35 28.97 5.33
CA VAL A 240 -28.82 29.03 5.46
C VAL A 240 -29.19 30.32 6.17
N PRO A 241 -30.08 31.15 5.62
CA PRO A 241 -30.84 30.96 4.38
C PRO A 241 -29.99 31.06 3.11
N ALA A 242 -30.40 30.39 2.02
CA ALA A 242 -29.72 30.45 0.72
C ALA A 242 -30.05 31.71 -0.10
N SER A 243 -30.64 32.72 0.55
CA SER A 243 -30.99 33.99 -0.04
C SER A 243 -31.08 35.09 1.02
N ALA A 244 -30.83 36.34 0.63
CA ALA A 244 -31.00 37.50 1.50
C ALA A 244 -31.34 38.78 0.71
N GLN A 245 -31.97 39.73 1.38
CA GLN A 245 -32.26 41.09 0.89
C GLN A 245 -31.21 42.13 1.33
N GLY A 246 -30.14 41.70 2.01
CA GLY A 246 -29.09 42.57 2.55
C GLY A 246 -28.43 41.99 3.80
N TYR A 247 -27.38 42.65 4.30
CA TYR A 247 -26.56 42.12 5.37
C TYR A 247 -27.26 42.07 6.73
N GLN A 248 -27.04 40.99 7.47
CA GLN A 248 -27.41 40.85 8.87
C GLN A 248 -26.14 40.84 9.72
N TYR A 249 -26.08 41.66 10.76
CA TYR A 249 -24.91 41.76 11.64
C TYR A 249 -24.98 40.74 12.79
N PRO A 250 -23.82 40.21 13.25
CA PRO A 250 -23.75 39.49 14.51
C PRO A 250 -24.35 40.30 15.67
N PRO A 251 -25.02 39.65 16.64
CA PRO A 251 -25.08 38.21 16.86
C PRO A 251 -26.16 37.47 16.05
N ASN A 252 -26.98 38.17 15.28
CA ASN A 252 -28.14 37.56 14.59
C ASN A 252 -27.84 37.10 13.15
N ALA A 253 -26.61 37.33 12.67
CA ALA A 253 -26.19 36.90 11.34
C ALA A 253 -26.23 35.37 11.19
N PRO A 254 -26.81 34.84 10.10
CA PRO A 254 -26.76 33.41 9.82
C PRO A 254 -25.32 32.94 9.60
N GLN A 255 -24.99 31.78 10.16
CA GLN A 255 -23.66 31.19 10.11
C GLN A 255 -23.54 30.20 8.94
N GLY A 256 -22.45 30.34 8.20
CA GLY A 256 -22.00 29.35 7.23
C GLY A 256 -21.30 28.18 7.92
N SER A 257 -21.39 27.01 7.31
CA SER A 257 -20.74 25.78 7.76
C SER A 257 -19.98 25.12 6.62
N LEU A 258 -18.88 24.47 7.00
CA LEU A 258 -17.94 23.82 6.10
C LEU A 258 -17.40 22.57 6.81
N THR A 259 -17.38 21.44 6.12
CA THR A 259 -16.77 20.20 6.65
C THR A 259 -15.88 19.54 5.60
N LEU A 260 -14.81 18.90 6.07
CA LEU A 260 -13.93 18.04 5.28
C LEU A 260 -14.36 16.56 5.39
N ASN A 261 -13.97 15.75 4.42
CA ASN A 261 -14.24 14.30 4.43
C ASN A 261 -13.28 13.51 5.35
N VAL A 262 -12.08 14.03 5.57
CA VAL A 262 -11.08 13.54 6.52
C VAL A 262 -10.45 14.72 7.25
N THR A 263 -9.69 14.45 8.31
CA THR A 263 -9.04 15.49 9.11
C THR A 263 -8.00 16.26 8.30
N ALA A 264 -7.86 17.56 8.58
CA ALA A 264 -6.81 18.39 7.99
C ALA A 264 -5.41 17.90 8.40
N ALA A 265 -4.45 18.05 7.48
CA ALA A 265 -3.06 17.68 7.68
C ALA A 265 -2.38 18.50 8.79
N ALA A 266 -1.16 18.09 9.17
CA ALA A 266 -0.31 18.89 10.05
C ALA A 266 -0.10 20.30 9.46
N GLY A 267 -0.22 21.34 10.29
CA GLY A 267 -0.24 22.74 9.86
C GLY A 267 -1.64 23.30 9.57
N GLY A 268 -2.67 22.44 9.54
CA GLY A 268 -4.03 22.85 9.23
C GLY A 268 -4.25 23.07 7.74
N LEU A 269 -5.39 23.66 7.40
CA LEU A 269 -5.81 23.85 6.03
C LEU A 269 -6.61 25.14 5.89
N ASN A 270 -6.43 25.86 4.79
CA ASN A 270 -7.19 27.07 4.50
C ASN A 270 -8.17 26.79 3.37
N VAL A 271 -9.46 27.06 3.61
CA VAL A 271 -10.49 26.99 2.56
C VAL A 271 -10.80 28.40 2.08
N SER A 272 -10.56 28.67 0.80
CA SER A 272 -10.90 29.94 0.17
C SER A 272 -12.35 29.90 -0.32
N ILE A 273 -13.13 30.92 0.03
CA ILE A 273 -14.50 31.10 -0.43
C ILE A 273 -14.52 32.31 -1.36
N VAL A 274 -14.79 32.07 -2.64
CA VAL A 274 -14.82 33.12 -3.66
C VAL A 274 -16.25 33.33 -4.15
N SER A 275 -16.68 34.58 -4.17
CA SER A 275 -17.95 34.98 -4.78
C SER A 275 -17.76 35.29 -6.26
N SER A 276 -18.67 34.80 -7.09
CA SER A 276 -18.81 35.22 -8.49
C SER A 276 -19.23 36.69 -8.63
N GLU A 277 -19.85 37.26 -7.59
CA GLU A 277 -20.27 38.67 -7.52
C GLU A 277 -19.70 39.31 -6.24
N PRO A 278 -18.38 39.62 -6.20
CA PRO A 278 -17.70 40.06 -4.99
C PRO A 278 -18.10 41.47 -4.53
N LEU A 279 -18.78 42.25 -5.38
CA LEU A 279 -19.37 43.54 -4.98
C LEU A 279 -20.74 43.39 -4.31
N LEU A 280 -21.40 42.23 -4.44
CA LEU A 280 -22.73 41.97 -3.86
C LEU A 280 -22.67 41.03 -2.66
N VAL A 281 -21.79 40.03 -2.70
CA VAL A 281 -21.66 39.04 -1.62
C VAL A 281 -20.19 38.85 -1.30
N VAL A 282 -19.81 39.17 -0.06
CA VAL A 282 -18.45 39.01 0.47
C VAL A 282 -18.49 38.02 1.65
N PRO A 283 -17.84 36.86 1.55
CA PRO A 283 -17.64 35.98 2.69
C PRO A 283 -16.70 36.61 3.71
N ILE A 284 -17.03 36.52 5.00
CA ILE A 284 -16.23 37.06 6.11
C ILE A 284 -16.05 35.98 7.18
N PRO A 285 -14.81 35.47 7.37
CA PRO A 285 -13.66 35.67 6.48
C PRO A 285 -13.85 34.96 5.12
N ASP A 286 -13.12 35.41 4.11
CA ASP A 286 -13.02 34.80 2.77
C ASP A 286 -12.01 33.64 2.70
N ILE A 287 -11.15 33.53 3.71
CA ILE A 287 -10.32 32.37 3.99
C ILE A 287 -10.69 31.80 5.35
N VAL A 288 -11.17 30.57 5.35
CA VAL A 288 -11.64 29.87 6.55
C VAL A 288 -10.59 28.83 6.98
N PRO A 289 -9.87 29.06 8.10
CA PRO A 289 -8.87 28.12 8.59
C PRO A 289 -9.52 26.93 9.29
N ILE A 290 -9.06 25.73 8.95
CA ILE A 290 -9.37 24.46 9.59
C ILE A 290 -8.11 23.98 10.31
N PRO A 291 -8.12 23.86 11.65
CA PRO A 291 -6.94 23.42 12.40
C PRO A 291 -6.47 22.02 12.02
N ALA A 292 -5.19 21.74 12.25
CA ALA A 292 -4.63 20.40 12.10
C ALA A 292 -5.45 19.37 12.91
N GLY A 293 -5.78 18.23 12.29
CA GLY A 293 -6.57 17.18 12.93
C GLY A 293 -8.07 17.47 13.03
N ALA A 294 -8.56 18.64 12.60
CA ALA A 294 -9.98 18.97 12.59
C ALA A 294 -10.63 18.69 11.21
N VAL A 295 -11.94 18.50 11.20
CA VAL A 295 -12.76 18.39 9.97
C VAL A 295 -13.59 19.64 9.72
N SER A 296 -13.62 20.57 10.66
CA SER A 296 -14.43 21.80 10.62
C SER A 296 -13.62 22.98 11.13
N PRO A 297 -13.93 24.21 10.69
CA PRO A 297 -13.26 25.40 11.21
C PRO A 297 -13.63 25.66 12.67
N ILE A 298 -12.78 26.45 13.36
CA ILE A 298 -13.06 26.90 14.74
C ILE A 298 -14.17 27.96 14.73
N GLU A 299 -14.17 28.83 13.72
CA GLU A 299 -15.13 29.91 13.57
C GLU A 299 -15.96 29.72 12.30
N ALA A 300 -17.24 30.08 12.39
CA ALA A 300 -18.11 30.13 11.22
C ALA A 300 -17.73 31.32 10.32
N PHE A 301 -18.02 31.20 9.03
CA PHE A 301 -18.02 32.36 8.13
C PHE A 301 -19.42 32.96 8.05
N TYR A 302 -19.48 34.23 7.70
CA TYR A 302 -20.70 35.00 7.45
C TYR A 302 -20.68 35.53 6.03
N LEU A 303 -21.84 35.93 5.50
CA LEU A 303 -21.92 36.61 4.21
C LEU A 303 -22.31 38.06 4.44
N GLN A 304 -21.44 39.00 4.06
CA GLN A 304 -21.84 40.37 3.82
C GLN A 304 -22.58 40.46 2.49
N VAL A 305 -23.84 40.90 2.53
CA VAL A 305 -24.71 40.98 1.36
C VAL A 305 -25.14 42.42 1.17
N ASP A 306 -24.77 43.02 0.05
CA ASP A 306 -25.21 44.35 -0.32
C ASP A 306 -26.56 44.29 -1.03
N PRO A 307 -27.48 45.27 -0.80
CA PRO A 307 -28.77 45.30 -1.49
C PRO A 307 -28.62 45.35 -3.02
N ALA A 308 -29.44 44.58 -3.74
CA ALA A 308 -29.49 44.60 -5.19
C ALA A 308 -30.81 45.21 -5.71
N GLY A 309 -30.71 45.95 -6.82
CA GLY A 309 -31.89 46.49 -7.51
C GLY A 309 -32.73 45.44 -8.23
N VAL A 310 -32.14 44.27 -8.51
CA VAL A 310 -32.78 43.12 -9.17
C VAL A 310 -32.26 41.85 -8.49
N THR A 311 -33.11 40.82 -8.41
CA THR A 311 -32.69 39.53 -7.86
C THR A 311 -31.53 38.99 -8.67
N THR A 312 -30.40 38.77 -8.01
CA THR A 312 -29.13 38.39 -8.65
C THR A 312 -28.65 37.06 -8.07
N PRO A 313 -28.51 36.01 -8.90
CA PRO A 313 -27.91 34.76 -8.46
C PRO A 313 -26.40 34.94 -8.29
N VAL A 314 -25.87 34.45 -7.17
CA VAL A 314 -24.46 34.49 -6.82
C VAL A 314 -24.00 33.08 -6.51
N THR A 315 -22.95 32.63 -7.19
CA THR A 315 -22.26 31.39 -6.83
C THR A 315 -21.11 31.70 -5.89
N LEU A 316 -21.11 31.06 -4.72
CA LEU A 316 -19.98 31.00 -3.80
C LEU A 316 -19.23 29.69 -4.04
N THR A 317 -17.91 29.76 -4.24
CA THR A 317 -17.08 28.57 -4.45
C THR A 317 -16.11 28.42 -3.30
N ALA A 318 -16.30 27.38 -2.48
CA ALA A 318 -15.33 26.98 -1.46
C ALA A 318 -14.27 26.07 -2.11
N SER A 319 -12.99 26.34 -1.87
CA SER A 319 -11.89 25.64 -2.52
C SER A 319 -10.71 25.34 -1.58
N VAL A 320 -10.10 24.19 -1.81
CA VAL A 320 -8.89 23.64 -1.16
C VAL A 320 -8.11 22.87 -2.22
N SER A 321 -6.81 22.58 -2.00
CA SER A 321 -5.98 21.80 -2.94
C SER A 321 -6.70 20.53 -3.40
N GLY A 322 -7.07 20.50 -4.70
CA GLY A 322 -7.73 19.37 -5.35
C GLY A 322 -9.26 19.28 -5.20
N SER A 323 -9.94 20.18 -4.47
CA SER A 323 -11.40 20.14 -4.27
C SER A 323 -12.01 21.54 -4.31
N ALA A 324 -13.08 21.71 -5.10
CA ALA A 324 -13.89 22.92 -5.13
C ALA A 324 -15.38 22.56 -5.14
N ILE A 325 -16.15 23.16 -4.23
CA ILE A 325 -17.60 22.96 -4.13
C ILE A 325 -18.31 24.30 -4.31
N PRO A 326 -19.19 24.43 -5.33
CA PRO A 326 -20.04 25.60 -5.49
C PRO A 326 -21.28 25.51 -4.59
N PHE A 327 -21.77 26.68 -4.17
CA PHE A 327 -23.03 26.89 -3.49
C PHE A 327 -23.75 28.08 -4.14
N THR A 328 -25.00 27.88 -4.52
CA THR A 328 -25.83 28.95 -5.10
C THR A 328 -26.53 29.74 -4.01
N PHE A 329 -26.39 31.06 -4.05
CA PHE A 329 -27.01 32.03 -3.17
C PHE A 329 -27.78 33.06 -3.99
N GLU A 330 -28.95 33.49 -3.55
CA GLU A 330 -29.70 34.55 -4.25
C GLU A 330 -29.70 35.86 -3.44
N VAL A 331 -29.19 36.93 -4.04
CA VAL A 331 -29.42 38.28 -3.53
C VAL A 331 -30.78 38.71 -4.06
N LEU A 332 -31.78 38.78 -3.20
CA LEU A 332 -33.14 39.14 -3.59
C LEU A 332 -33.23 40.62 -3.94
N ALA A 333 -34.08 40.97 -4.92
CA ALA A 333 -34.38 42.35 -5.22
C ALA A 333 -34.95 43.06 -3.99
N GLY A 334 -34.45 44.27 -3.74
CA GLY A 334 -34.84 45.05 -2.58
C GLY A 334 -34.04 44.70 -1.33
N GLY A 335 -33.84 45.71 -0.50
CA GLY A 335 -33.14 45.67 0.78
C GLY A 335 -33.46 46.95 1.54
N PRO A 336 -33.01 47.12 2.80
CA PRO A 336 -33.24 48.37 3.50
C PRO A 336 -32.64 49.53 2.68
N SER A 337 -33.51 50.30 2.03
CA SER A 337 -33.17 51.60 1.43
C SER A 337 -32.86 52.65 2.51
N ASN A 338 -33.01 52.26 3.78
CA ASN A 338 -32.98 53.13 4.94
C ASN A 338 -31.53 53.31 5.37
N ILE A 339 -30.97 54.47 5.03
CA ILE A 339 -29.81 55.01 5.73
C ILE A 339 -30.08 55.00 7.23
N VAL A 340 -29.32 54.26 8.02
CA VAL A 340 -29.32 54.45 9.48
C VAL A 340 -28.36 55.60 9.80
N VAL A 341 -28.91 56.73 10.27
CA VAL A 341 -28.11 57.83 10.82
C VAL A 341 -27.53 57.36 12.16
N LYS A 342 -26.21 57.19 12.21
CA LYS A 342 -25.47 56.70 13.39
C LYS A 342 -25.27 57.80 14.43
N SER A 343 -25.08 59.04 13.98
CA SER A 343 -25.04 60.21 14.87
C SER A 343 -25.51 61.46 14.14
N LEU A 344 -26.04 62.42 14.91
CA LEU A 344 -26.32 63.79 14.48
C LEU A 344 -25.67 64.73 15.49
N THR A 345 -24.78 65.60 15.03
CA THR A 345 -24.16 66.65 15.84
C THR A 345 -24.40 68.02 15.20
N LEU A 346 -24.65 69.03 16.04
CA LEU A 346 -24.77 70.42 15.61
C LEU A 346 -23.49 71.17 16.02
N SER A 347 -22.90 71.93 15.09
CA SER A 347 -21.73 72.76 15.37
C SER A 347 -21.91 74.17 14.80
N PRO A 348 -22.00 75.22 15.64
CA PRO A 348 -22.05 75.16 17.11
C PRO A 348 -23.39 74.62 17.62
N SER A 349 -23.40 73.97 18.79
CA SER A 349 -24.61 73.33 19.38
C SER A 349 -25.62 74.32 19.98
N THR A 350 -25.27 75.60 20.07
CA THR A 350 -26.14 76.72 20.46
C THR A 350 -25.77 77.97 19.65
N VAL A 351 -26.76 78.77 19.27
CA VAL A 351 -26.57 80.04 18.54
C VAL A 351 -27.52 81.12 19.06
N THR A 352 -27.14 82.39 18.91
CA THR A 352 -28.04 83.54 19.11
C THR A 352 -29.00 83.67 17.92
N GLY A 353 -30.23 84.15 18.14
CA GLY A 353 -31.26 84.23 17.09
C GLY A 353 -30.79 84.99 15.85
N GLY A 354 -30.93 84.37 14.68
CA GLY A 354 -30.47 84.89 13.38
C GLY A 354 -29.13 84.33 12.87
N SER A 355 -28.41 83.56 13.70
CA SER A 355 -27.12 82.96 13.33
C SER A 355 -27.25 81.50 12.87
N THR A 356 -26.29 81.03 12.06
CA THR A 356 -26.27 79.69 11.44
C THR A 356 -25.59 78.64 12.33
N SER A 357 -26.12 77.41 12.35
CA SER A 357 -25.47 76.20 12.88
C SER A 357 -25.47 75.11 11.80
N PHE A 358 -24.43 74.28 11.77
CA PHE A 358 -24.30 73.18 10.81
C PHE A 358 -24.64 71.84 11.45
N ALA A 359 -25.49 71.07 10.77
CA ALA A 359 -25.74 69.67 11.11
C ALA A 359 -24.74 68.76 10.40
N HIS A 360 -24.03 67.94 11.18
CA HIS A 360 -23.20 66.85 10.69
C HIS A 360 -23.86 65.53 11.08
N PHE A 361 -24.00 64.63 10.12
CA PHE A 361 -24.45 63.26 10.40
C PHE A 361 -23.40 62.25 9.94
N THR A 362 -23.33 61.12 10.65
CA THR A 362 -22.56 59.95 10.20
C THR A 362 -23.51 58.81 9.88
N LEU A 363 -23.21 58.05 8.84
CA LEU A 363 -24.04 56.93 8.40
C LEU A 363 -23.48 55.62 8.95
N ALA A 364 -24.36 54.66 9.21
CA ALA A 364 -23.95 53.32 9.65
C ALA A 364 -23.21 52.52 8.56
N ALA A 365 -23.37 52.90 7.28
CA ALA A 365 -22.67 52.33 6.13
C ALA A 365 -22.50 53.38 5.01
N ALA A 366 -21.61 53.09 4.06
CA ALA A 366 -21.42 53.92 2.86
C ALA A 366 -22.65 53.86 1.94
N VAL A 367 -23.01 55.00 1.34
CA VAL A 367 -24.09 55.08 0.34
C VAL A 367 -23.51 54.81 -1.06
N GLY A 368 -24.22 54.02 -1.86
CA GLY A 368 -23.83 53.72 -3.24
C GLY A 368 -23.79 54.95 -4.16
N PRO A 369 -23.26 54.81 -5.39
CA PRO A 369 -23.20 55.90 -6.37
C PRO A 369 -24.60 56.43 -6.69
N GLY A 370 -24.81 57.74 -6.49
CA GLY A 370 -26.12 58.41 -6.61
C GLY A 370 -26.59 59.09 -5.32
N GLY A 371 -25.95 58.80 -4.19
CA GLY A 371 -26.33 59.34 -2.89
C GLY A 371 -27.69 58.84 -2.44
N ALA A 372 -28.13 59.29 -1.27
CA ALA A 372 -29.43 58.91 -0.75
C ALA A 372 -30.22 60.18 -0.43
N THR A 373 -31.48 60.21 -0.89
CA THR A 373 -32.36 61.36 -0.74
C THR A 373 -33.23 61.18 0.50
N SER A 374 -33.01 62.01 1.53
CA SER A 374 -33.96 62.14 2.65
C SER A 374 -35.10 63.06 2.24
N ARG A 375 -36.36 62.68 2.54
CA ARG A 375 -37.48 63.63 2.59
C ARG A 375 -37.59 64.23 3.98
#